data_AF-A0AAV8ZBL0-F1
#
_entry.id   AF-A0AAV8ZBL0-F1
#
_cell.length_a   1.000
_cell.length_b   1.000
_cell.length_c   1.000
_cell.angle_alpha   90.00
_cell.angle_beta   90.00
_cell.angle_gamma   90.00
#
_symmetry.space_group_name_H-M   'P 1'
#
loop_
_entity.id
_entity.type
_entity.pdbx_description
1 polymer ?
#
loop_
_entity_poly.entity_id
_entity_poly.type
_entity_poly.pdbx_seq_one_letter_code
_entity_poly.pdbx_strand_id
1 'polypeptide(L)'
;MATMLRSIALAENIVLKNGPKILGTATKGRWQPQQQQTRNLNVHEHISYTLLKDAGITVPNFGVAKTKEEARKIAEKLNTKDLVLKAQVLAGGRGVGSFKKWS
;
A
#
# COMPACT_ATOMS: atom_id res chain seq x y z
N MET A 1 31.17 65.59 -22.94
CA MET A 1 30.29 66.16 -21.89
C MET A 1 29.78 65.03 -21.01
N ALA A 2 29.97 65.21 -19.70
CA ALA A 2 29.26 64.66 -18.53
C ALA A 2 28.83 63.17 -18.49
N THR A 3 29.61 62.43 -17.71
CA THR A 3 29.22 61.43 -16.69
C THR A 3 27.87 61.68 -15.98
N MET A 4 27.07 60.61 -15.79
CA MET A 4 26.11 60.40 -14.68
C MET A 4 25.91 58.87 -14.54
N LEU A 5 26.68 58.13 -13.74
CA LEU A 5 26.58 57.86 -12.30
C LEU A 5 25.15 57.63 -11.73
N ARG A 6 24.93 56.39 -11.27
CA ARG A 6 24.09 55.94 -10.13
C ARG A 6 22.61 56.37 -10.09
N SER A 7 21.73 55.45 -10.50
CA SER A 7 20.38 55.34 -9.91
C SER A 7 19.69 53.98 -10.14
N ILE A 8 20.45 52.88 -10.23
CA ILE A 8 19.88 51.51 -10.37
C ILE A 8 19.30 50.94 -9.05
N ALA A 9 19.45 51.60 -7.89
CA ALA A 9 19.16 50.98 -6.59
C ALA A 9 17.96 51.55 -5.80
N LEU A 10 16.93 52.13 -6.45
CA LEU A 10 15.74 52.62 -5.72
C LEU A 10 14.38 52.12 -6.22
N ALA A 11 14.27 51.53 -7.42
CA ALA A 11 12.99 51.08 -7.95
C ALA A 11 12.64 49.61 -7.60
N GLU A 12 13.60 48.78 -7.21
CA GLU A 12 13.34 47.35 -6.93
C GLU A 12 12.71 47.10 -5.55
N ASN A 13 12.81 48.04 -4.60
CA ASN A 13 12.33 47.84 -3.22
C ASN A 13 10.92 48.39 -2.92
N ILE A 14 10.27 49.06 -3.86
CA ILE A 14 8.90 49.59 -3.67
C ILE A 14 7.83 48.59 -4.16
N VAL A 15 8.20 47.65 -5.03
CA VAL A 15 7.28 46.59 -5.52
C VAL A 15 7.17 45.40 -4.55
N LEU A 16 8.12 45.23 -3.63
CA LEU A 16 8.19 44.06 -2.75
C LEU A 16 7.48 44.19 -1.39
N LYS A 17 6.91 45.36 -1.05
CA LYS A 17 6.25 45.55 0.26
C LYS A 17 4.72 45.49 0.27
N ASN A 18 4.08 45.45 -0.90
CA ASN A 18 2.63 45.27 -1.01
C ASN A 18 2.32 43.98 -1.79
N GLY A 19 2.67 42.85 -1.17
CA GLY A 19 2.31 41.51 -1.61
C GLY A 19 0.78 41.28 -1.72
N PRO A 20 0.36 40.21 -2.38
CA PRO A 20 -0.84 40.16 -3.21
C PRO A 20 -2.11 40.03 -2.37
N LYS A 21 -2.79 41.15 -2.12
CA LYS A 21 -4.18 41.15 -1.62
C LYS A 21 -5.26 41.22 -2.71
N ILE A 22 -4.87 41.08 -3.98
CA ILE A 22 -5.75 41.18 -5.15
C ILE A 22 -5.76 39.94 -6.04
N LEU A 23 -5.34 38.78 -5.52
CA LEU A 23 -5.49 37.48 -6.18
C LEU A 23 -6.29 36.48 -5.33
N GLY A 24 -7.32 36.96 -4.63
CA GLY A 24 -8.13 36.15 -3.70
C GLY A 24 -9.61 36.04 -4.00
N THR A 25 -10.14 36.72 -5.04
CA THR A 25 -11.60 36.92 -5.18
C THR A 25 -12.24 36.38 -6.46
N ALA A 26 -11.49 35.70 -7.34
CA ALA A 26 -12.04 35.17 -8.60
C ALA A 26 -11.77 33.68 -8.88
N THR A 27 -11.36 32.90 -7.88
CA THR A 27 -11.39 31.43 -7.99
C THR A 27 -12.19 30.86 -6.83
N LYS A 28 -13.49 30.64 -7.05
CA LYS A 28 -14.24 29.57 -6.38
C LYS A 28 -13.71 28.19 -6.83
N GLY A 29 -12.40 28.03 -6.92
CA GLY A 29 -11.72 26.75 -7.00
C GLY A 29 -11.77 26.18 -5.60
N ARG A 30 -12.88 25.53 -5.29
CA ARG A 30 -13.03 24.64 -4.14
C ARG A 30 -11.89 23.63 -4.25
N TRP A 31 -10.76 23.87 -3.56
CA TRP A 31 -9.74 22.87 -3.33
C TRP A 31 -10.36 21.81 -2.42
N GLN A 32 -11.18 20.95 -3.01
CA GLN A 32 -11.54 19.69 -2.41
C GLN A 32 -10.26 18.87 -2.46
N PRO A 33 -9.65 18.49 -1.34
CA PRO A 33 -8.66 17.42 -1.40
C PRO A 33 -9.37 16.24 -2.05
N GLN A 34 -8.93 15.84 -3.25
CA GLN A 34 -9.44 14.64 -3.90
C GLN A 34 -9.24 13.52 -2.88
N GLN A 35 -10.32 13.00 -2.29
CA GLN A 35 -10.20 11.88 -1.37
C GLN A 35 -9.66 10.71 -2.18
N GLN A 36 -8.37 10.42 -1.99
CA GLN A 36 -7.73 9.29 -2.63
C GLN A 36 -8.42 8.03 -2.13
N GLN A 37 -8.89 7.20 -3.05
CA GLN A 37 -9.54 5.94 -2.71
C GLN A 37 -8.59 5.08 -1.87
N THR A 38 -8.91 4.89 -0.59
CA THR A 38 -8.22 3.92 0.26
C THR A 38 -8.80 2.54 -0.02
N ARG A 39 -7.95 1.59 -0.43
CA ARG A 39 -8.34 0.20 -0.62
C ARG A 39 -7.80 -0.61 0.54
N ASN A 40 -8.68 -1.00 1.46
CA ASN A 40 -8.36 -1.93 2.53
C ASN A 40 -8.34 -3.35 1.98
N LEU A 41 -7.28 -3.71 1.24
CA LEU A 41 -7.14 -5.03 0.63
C LEU A 41 -6.38 -5.97 1.56
N ASN A 42 -7.08 -6.96 2.09
CA ASN A 42 -6.48 -8.11 2.76
C ASN A 42 -6.58 -9.32 1.84
N VAL A 43 -5.44 -9.95 1.55
CA VAL A 43 -5.36 -11.18 0.75
C VAL A 43 -5.01 -12.37 1.62
N HIS A 44 -5.41 -13.57 1.20
CA HIS A 44 -5.07 -14.80 1.89
C HIS A 44 -3.57 -15.14 1.76
N GLU A 45 -3.06 -15.89 2.73
CA GLU A 45 -1.64 -16.27 2.80
C GLU A 45 -1.14 -16.93 1.52
N HIS A 46 -1.92 -17.85 0.93
CA HIS A 46 -1.52 -18.53 -0.30
C HIS A 46 -1.40 -17.59 -1.51
N ILE A 47 -2.22 -16.52 -1.57
CA ILE A 47 -2.16 -15.53 -2.64
C ILE A 47 -0.87 -14.73 -2.49
N SER A 48 -0.57 -14.27 -1.27
CA SER A 48 0.67 -13.56 -0.97
C SER A 48 1.90 -14.41 -1.33
N TYR A 49 1.92 -15.70 -0.96
CA TYR A 49 3.03 -16.58 -1.32
C TYR A 49 3.14 -16.83 -2.83
N THR A 50 2.03 -16.90 -3.55
CA THR A 50 2.07 -17.03 -5.01
C THR A 50 2.70 -15.78 -5.63
N LEU A 51 2.26 -14.59 -5.23
CA LEU A 51 2.81 -13.32 -5.72
C LEU A 51 4.30 -13.17 -5.42
N LEU A 52 4.74 -13.53 -4.20
CA LEU A 52 6.14 -13.48 -3.82
C LEU A 52 6.98 -14.48 -4.64
N LYS A 53 6.47 -15.71 -4.83
CA LYS A 53 7.13 -16.72 -5.64
C LYS A 53 7.29 -16.27 -7.09
N ASP A 54 6.24 -15.70 -7.68
CA ASP A 54 6.24 -15.21 -9.06
C ASP A 54 7.19 -14.02 -9.23
N ALA A 55 7.38 -13.22 -8.18
CA ALA A 55 8.38 -12.16 -8.11
C ALA A 55 9.83 -12.67 -7.88
N GLY A 56 10.04 -13.98 -7.83
CA GLY A 56 11.36 -14.59 -7.61
C GLY A 56 11.84 -14.59 -6.15
N ILE A 57 10.96 -14.24 -5.20
CA ILE A 57 11.28 -14.28 -3.77
C ILE A 57 11.10 -15.71 -3.27
N THR A 58 12.09 -16.23 -2.55
CA THR A 58 12.07 -17.58 -2.00
C THR A 58 10.95 -17.71 -0.96
N VAL A 59 10.00 -18.60 -1.21
CA VAL A 59 8.93 -18.98 -0.29
C VAL A 59 8.96 -20.48 -0.03
N PRO A 60 8.46 -20.97 1.11
CA PRO A 60 8.33 -22.41 1.36
C PRO A 60 7.46 -23.08 0.30
N ASN A 61 7.72 -24.36 -0.01
CA ASN A 61 6.81 -25.13 -0.86
C ASN A 61 5.46 -25.27 -0.16
N PHE A 62 4.38 -24.94 -0.89
CA PHE A 62 3.03 -24.96 -0.36
C PHE A 62 2.04 -25.52 -1.39
N GLY A 63 0.83 -25.85 -0.92
CA GLY A 63 -0.31 -26.16 -1.76
C GLY A 63 -1.61 -25.75 -1.06
N VAL A 64 -2.67 -25.58 -1.84
CA VAL A 64 -4.01 -25.23 -1.36
C VAL A 64 -4.95 -26.38 -1.68
N ALA A 65 -5.70 -26.83 -0.69
CA ALA A 65 -6.71 -27.87 -0.81
C ALA A 65 -8.08 -27.31 -0.44
N LYS A 66 -9.11 -27.73 -1.18
CA LYS A 66 -10.52 -27.49 -0.84
C LYS A 66 -11.16 -28.72 -0.21
N THR A 67 -10.59 -29.90 -0.44
CA THR A 67 -11.08 -31.19 0.08
C THR A 67 -10.01 -31.89 0.93
N LYS A 68 -10.44 -32.83 1.77
CA LYS A 68 -9.53 -33.63 2.61
C LYS A 68 -8.62 -34.52 1.76
N GLU A 69 -9.14 -35.04 0.65
CA GLU A 69 -8.39 -35.88 -0.30
C GLU A 69 -7.30 -35.09 -1.01
N GLU A 70 -7.60 -33.86 -1.44
CA GLU A 70 -6.61 -32.94 -2.01
C GLU A 70 -5.50 -32.61 -1.00
N ALA A 71 -5.87 -32.33 0.25
CA ALA A 71 -4.90 -32.03 1.29
C ALA A 71 -3.90 -33.17 1.49
N ARG A 72 -4.39 -34.42 1.50
CA ARG A 72 -3.56 -35.62 1.58
C ARG A 72 -2.63 -35.75 0.37
N LYS A 73 -3.15 -35.61 -0.85
CA LYS A 73 -2.33 -35.69 -2.08
C LYS A 73 -1.22 -34.63 -2.11
N ILE A 74 -1.53 -33.42 -1.64
CA ILE A 74 -0.54 -32.34 -1.54
C ILE A 74 0.53 -32.67 -0.50
N ALA A 75 0.14 -33.19 0.67
CA ALA A 75 1.09 -33.63 1.69
C ALA A 75 2.05 -34.71 1.17
N GLU A 76 1.51 -35.71 0.47
CA GLU A 76 2.31 -36.77 -0.17
C GLU A 76 3.26 -36.20 -1.23
N LYS A 77 2.81 -35.22 -2.04
CA LYS A 77 3.64 -34.56 -3.05
C LYS A 77 4.77 -33.71 -2.45
N LEU A 78 4.53 -33.05 -1.32
CA LEU A 78 5.54 -32.25 -0.63
C LEU A 78 6.64 -33.13 -0.03
N ASN A 79 6.30 -34.37 0.36
CA ASN A 79 7.23 -35.39 0.85
C ASN A 79 8.19 -34.87 1.94
N THR A 80 7.66 -34.12 2.91
CA THR A 80 8.42 -33.58 4.04
C THR A 80 8.07 -34.30 5.34
N LYS A 81 9.05 -34.43 6.24
CA LYS A 81 8.82 -34.99 7.59
C LYS A 81 8.03 -34.04 8.50
N ASP A 82 8.18 -32.74 8.27
CA ASP A 82 7.49 -31.68 9.00
C ASP A 82 6.51 -30.98 8.05
N LEU A 83 5.25 -30.92 8.44
CA LEU A 83 4.16 -30.39 7.61
C LEU A 83 3.20 -29.56 8.46
N VAL A 84 2.89 -28.37 7.97
CA VAL A 84 1.98 -27.43 8.63
C VAL A 84 0.71 -27.28 7.81
N LEU A 85 -0.43 -27.68 8.39
CA LEU A 85 -1.75 -27.42 7.82
C LEU A 85 -2.32 -26.12 8.41
N LYS A 86 -2.60 -25.14 7.55
CA LYS A 86 -3.16 -23.84 7.97
C LYS A 86 -4.52 -23.60 7.35
N ALA A 87 -5.50 -23.25 8.20
CA ALA A 87 -6.77 -22.73 7.72
C ALA A 87 -6.56 -21.38 7.01
N GLN A 88 -7.18 -21.22 5.84
CA GLN A 88 -7.15 -19.97 5.08
C GLN A 88 -8.27 -19.05 5.56
N VAL A 89 -7.91 -18.06 6.39
CA VAL A 89 -8.82 -17.04 6.92
C VAL A 89 -8.10 -15.69 6.93
N LEU A 90 -8.85 -14.58 6.78
CA LEU A 90 -8.33 -13.22 6.90
C LEU A 90 -8.37 -12.76 8.37
N ALA A 91 -7.85 -13.59 9.27
CA ALA A 91 -7.83 -13.34 10.71
C ALA A 91 -6.54 -13.90 11.34
N GLY A 92 -6.05 -13.23 12.37
CA GLY A 92 -4.98 -13.73 13.24
C GLY A 92 -5.49 -14.83 14.19
N GLY A 93 -4.60 -15.35 15.05
CA GLY A 93 -5.00 -16.26 16.14
C GLY A 93 -5.36 -17.70 15.73
N ARG A 94 -5.02 -18.10 14.49
CA ARG A 94 -5.40 -19.41 13.91
C ARG A 94 -4.99 -20.63 14.74
N GLY A 95 -3.86 -20.56 15.46
CA GLY A 95 -3.36 -21.68 16.28
C GLY A 95 -4.06 -21.83 17.64
N VAL A 96 -4.83 -20.82 18.08
CA VAL A 96 -5.52 -20.81 19.39
C VAL A 96 -7.02 -21.09 19.23
N GLY A 97 -7.53 -21.05 17.99
CA GLY A 97 -8.93 -21.38 17.69
C GLY A 97 -9.20 -22.87 17.78
N SER A 98 -10.41 -23.24 18.21
CA SER A 98 -10.89 -24.61 18.24
C SER A 98 -12.07 -24.80 17.28
N PHE A 99 -12.14 -25.98 16.64
CA PHE A 99 -13.30 -26.37 15.86
C PHE A 99 -14.31 -27.08 16.75
N LYS A 100 -15.59 -26.70 16.68
CA LYS A 100 -16.66 -27.43 17.37
C LYS A 100 -16.75 -28.84 16.77
N LYS A 101 -16.58 -29.86 17.60
CA LYS A 101 -16.78 -31.26 17.22
C LYS A 101 -18.26 -31.44 16.89
N TRP A 102 -18.57 -31.79 15.65
CA TRP A 102 -19.91 -32.28 15.30
C TRP A 102 -19.98 -33.73 15.77
N SER A 103 -20.95 -34.00 16.65
CA SER A 103 -21.34 -35.35 17.06
C SER A 103 -22.13 -36.03 15.95
#